data_AF-T2B1G9-F1
#
_entry.id   AF-T2B1G9-F1
#
_cell.length_a   1.000
_cell.length_b   1.000
_cell.length_c   1.000
_cell.angle_alpha   90.00
_cell.angle_beta   90.00
_cell.angle_gamma   90.00
#
_symmetry.space_group_name_H-M   'P 1'
#
loop_
_entity.id
_entity.type
_entity.pdbx_description
1 polymer ?
#
loop_
_entity_poly.entity_id
_entity_poly.type
_entity_poly.pdbx_seq_one_letter_code
_entity_poly.pdbx_strand_id
1 'polypeptide(L)'
;ALAKTSGRDIVQFAKTLGISHSKIDDKICKTKKGSSGSNDYGKYASETDRTNANKMTVALCGGVGGSGSDGSAKAQVFREFVAEALKDGGQNWPTSKENGNTARVEVKSKQNDNATAVAKDLVQELNRDEKTIVAGLLA
;
A
#
# COMPACT_ATOMS: atom_id res chain seq x y z
N ALA A 1 3.04 -2.27 16.47
CA ALA A 1 2.80 -3.73 16.52
C ALA A 1 3.14 -4.39 15.19
N LEU A 2 2.48 -4.00 14.07
CA LEU A 2 2.66 -4.63 12.76
C LEU A 2 4.10 -4.65 12.21
N ALA A 3 4.97 -3.70 12.58
CA ALA A 3 6.35 -3.71 12.14
C ALA A 3 7.15 -4.95 12.59
N LYS A 4 6.66 -5.68 13.61
CA LYS A 4 7.25 -6.94 14.08
C LYS A 4 6.63 -8.18 13.42
N THR A 5 5.48 -8.04 12.78
CA THR A 5 4.85 -9.10 11.98
C THR A 5 5.65 -9.29 10.70
N SER A 6 5.92 -10.52 10.29
CA SER A 6 6.72 -10.74 9.08
C SER A 6 5.93 -10.36 7.82
N GLY A 7 6.62 -9.96 6.76
CA GLY A 7 5.96 -9.66 5.48
C GLY A 7 5.19 -10.87 4.93
N ARG A 8 5.68 -12.09 5.21
CA ARG A 8 5.00 -13.35 4.82
C ARG A 8 3.67 -13.52 5.56
N ASP A 9 3.62 -13.19 6.85
CA ASP A 9 2.38 -13.26 7.63
C ASP A 9 1.36 -12.23 7.14
N ILE A 10 1.83 -11.03 6.73
CA ILE A 10 0.97 -10.00 6.12
C ILE A 10 0.39 -10.48 4.79
N VAL A 11 1.18 -11.18 3.96
CA VAL A 11 0.69 -11.79 2.72
C VAL A 11 -0.36 -12.85 3.02
N GLN A 12 -0.15 -13.69 4.03
CA GLN A 12 -1.11 -14.72 4.43
C GLN A 12 -2.41 -14.10 4.95
N PHE A 13 -2.30 -13.05 5.77
CA PHE A 13 -3.43 -12.25 6.22
C PHE A 13 -4.23 -11.71 5.03
N ALA A 14 -3.56 -11.12 4.03
CA ALA A 14 -4.22 -10.58 2.84
C ALA A 14 -4.94 -11.64 2.02
N LYS A 15 -4.36 -12.83 1.85
CA LYS A 15 -5.02 -13.97 1.18
C LYS A 15 -6.32 -14.33 1.88
N THR A 16 -6.30 -14.47 3.20
CA THR A 16 -7.51 -14.81 3.98
C THR A 16 -8.53 -13.67 3.94
N LEU A 17 -8.10 -12.42 4.09
CA LEU A 17 -8.97 -11.25 4.05
C LEU A 17 -9.65 -11.10 2.67
N GLY A 18 -8.92 -11.30 1.58
CA GLY A 18 -9.45 -11.21 0.23
C GLY A 18 -10.51 -12.27 -0.10
N ILE A 19 -10.40 -13.47 0.47
CA ILE A 19 -11.37 -14.56 0.27
C ILE A 19 -12.68 -14.28 1.02
N SER A 20 -12.59 -13.92 2.30
CA SER A 20 -13.77 -13.86 3.17
C SER A 20 -14.35 -12.45 3.35
N HIS A 21 -13.54 -11.41 3.13
CA HIS A 21 -13.85 -10.02 3.48
C HIS A 21 -13.28 -9.02 2.46
N SER A 22 -13.48 -9.25 1.17
CA SER A 22 -12.98 -8.38 0.08
C SER A 22 -13.39 -6.91 0.22
N LYS A 23 -14.53 -6.61 0.86
CA LYS A 23 -14.95 -5.22 1.17
C LYS A 23 -14.02 -4.50 2.16
N ILE A 24 -13.32 -5.23 3.02
CA ILE A 24 -12.30 -4.68 3.92
C ILE A 24 -11.00 -4.45 3.14
N ASP A 25 -10.61 -5.40 2.30
CA ASP A 25 -9.46 -5.30 1.40
C ASP A 25 -9.52 -4.03 0.52
N ASP A 26 -10.71 -3.69 0.02
CA ASP A 26 -10.95 -2.49 -0.80
C ASP A 26 -10.75 -1.13 -0.08
N LYS A 27 -10.63 -1.13 1.25
CA LYS A 27 -10.53 0.10 2.05
C LYS A 27 -9.12 0.45 2.45
N ILE A 28 -8.23 -0.55 2.54
CA ILE A 28 -6.90 -0.37 3.13
C ILE A 28 -5.85 -0.36 2.04
N CYS A 29 -4.75 0.37 2.27
CA CYS A 29 -3.72 0.65 1.28
C CYS A 29 -4.30 1.20 -0.04
N LYS A 30 -5.32 2.04 0.04
CA LYS A 30 -5.93 2.63 -1.15
C LYS A 30 -5.02 3.71 -1.74
N THR A 31 -4.44 3.46 -2.91
CA THR A 31 -3.57 4.43 -3.60
C THR A 31 -4.30 5.73 -3.89
N LYS A 32 -3.56 6.83 -3.98
CA LYS A 32 -4.11 8.18 -4.16
C LYS A 32 -3.72 8.79 -5.50
N LYS A 33 -4.53 9.75 -5.94
CA LYS A 33 -4.32 10.51 -7.17
C LYS A 33 -3.16 11.49 -7.02
N GLY A 34 -2.21 11.46 -7.94
CA GLY A 34 -1.11 12.43 -8.02
C GLY A 34 -1.41 13.66 -8.88
N SER A 35 -2.43 13.55 -9.73
CA SER A 35 -2.90 14.63 -10.61
C SER A 35 -4.42 14.49 -10.83
N SER A 36 -5.00 15.31 -11.71
CA SER A 36 -6.43 15.26 -12.08
C SER A 36 -6.68 14.64 -13.46
N GLY A 37 -5.71 13.88 -13.98
CA GLY A 37 -5.78 13.25 -15.31
C GLY A 37 -6.48 11.89 -15.33
N SER A 38 -6.49 11.27 -16.51
CA SER A 38 -6.78 9.83 -16.61
C SER A 38 -5.57 9.03 -16.12
N ASN A 39 -5.79 7.88 -15.46
CA ASN A 39 -4.74 7.06 -14.85
C ASN A 39 -3.90 7.79 -13.78
N ASP A 40 -4.55 8.61 -12.96
CA ASP A 40 -3.92 9.49 -11.99
C ASP A 40 -3.59 8.84 -10.65
N TYR A 41 -4.09 7.63 -10.38
CA TYR A 41 -3.75 6.89 -9.17
C TYR A 41 -2.33 6.32 -9.23
N GLY A 42 -1.67 6.29 -8.07
CA GLY A 42 -0.46 5.52 -7.89
C GLY A 42 -0.66 4.05 -8.27
N LYS A 43 0.37 3.44 -8.85
CA LYS A 43 0.38 2.02 -9.23
C LYS A 43 1.40 1.28 -8.37
N TYR A 44 0.99 0.24 -7.67
CA TYR A 44 1.91 -0.57 -6.89
C TYR A 44 2.96 -1.24 -7.76
N ALA A 45 4.18 -1.26 -7.25
CA ALA A 45 5.34 -1.88 -7.86
C ALA A 45 6.37 -2.24 -6.78
N SER A 46 7.49 -2.86 -7.18
CA SER A 46 8.56 -3.25 -6.25
C SER A 46 9.27 -2.08 -5.57
N GLU A 47 9.23 -0.88 -6.15
CA GLU A 47 9.83 0.32 -5.58
C GLU A 47 9.02 1.56 -5.95
N THR A 48 9.02 2.57 -5.08
CA THR A 48 8.54 3.91 -5.42
C THR A 48 9.56 4.59 -6.32
N ASP A 49 9.20 4.91 -7.57
CA ASP A 49 10.08 5.66 -8.48
C ASP A 49 9.97 7.16 -8.21
N ARG A 50 10.99 7.73 -7.57
CA ARG A 50 11.13 9.15 -7.22
C ARG A 50 12.18 9.85 -8.07
N THR A 51 12.53 9.29 -9.24
CA THR A 51 13.52 9.90 -10.15
C THR A 51 13.00 11.19 -10.79
N ASN A 52 11.68 11.35 -10.94
CA ASN A 52 11.04 12.60 -11.34
C ASN A 52 9.56 12.65 -10.91
N ALA A 53 8.93 13.82 -11.05
CA ALA A 53 7.55 14.07 -10.60
C ALA A 53 6.48 13.33 -11.42
N ASN A 54 6.76 12.92 -12.66
CA ASN A 54 5.78 12.26 -13.52
C ASN A 54 5.66 10.75 -13.24
N LYS A 55 6.51 10.19 -12.38
CA LYS A 55 6.50 8.76 -12.08
C LYS A 55 5.28 8.37 -11.25
N MET A 56 4.67 7.25 -11.61
CA MET A 56 3.40 6.81 -11.03
C MET A 56 3.53 5.63 -10.08
N THR A 57 4.66 4.94 -10.09
CA THR A 57 4.83 3.74 -9.26
C THR A 57 5.05 4.08 -7.79
N VAL A 58 4.50 3.24 -6.91
CA VAL A 58 4.62 3.35 -5.46
C VAL A 58 4.85 1.97 -4.84
N ALA A 59 5.68 1.89 -3.81
CA ALA A 59 5.80 0.72 -2.94
C ALA A 59 5.27 1.01 -1.51
N LEU A 60 4.77 2.22 -1.29
CA LEU A 60 4.17 2.67 -0.04
C LEU A 60 2.65 2.38 -0.05
N CYS A 61 2.15 1.64 0.93
CA CYS A 61 0.72 1.43 1.19
C CYS A 61 -0.01 2.78 1.26
N GLY A 62 -1.02 2.95 0.41
CA GLY A 62 -1.77 4.20 0.26
C GLY A 62 -0.99 5.32 -0.46
N GLY A 63 0.09 4.97 -1.16
CA GLY A 63 0.97 5.90 -1.86
C GLY A 63 0.24 6.71 -2.93
N VAL A 64 0.68 7.94 -3.13
CA VAL A 64 0.14 8.85 -4.14
C VAL A 64 0.95 8.74 -5.44
N GLY A 65 0.27 8.73 -6.59
CA GLY A 65 0.92 8.80 -7.90
C GLY A 65 1.68 10.11 -8.12
N GLY A 66 2.42 10.22 -9.21
CA GLY A 66 2.97 11.48 -9.69
C GLY A 66 2.03 12.20 -10.66
N SER A 67 2.60 13.06 -11.50
CA SER A 67 1.88 13.84 -12.52
C SER A 67 1.86 13.21 -13.92
N GLY A 68 2.34 11.97 -14.07
CA GLY A 68 2.33 11.27 -15.37
C GLY A 68 1.00 10.56 -15.66
N SER A 69 1.01 9.79 -16.75
CA SER A 69 -0.17 9.08 -17.30
C SER A 69 -0.10 7.56 -17.20
N ASP A 70 1.00 7.01 -16.65
CA ASP A 70 1.27 5.57 -16.58
C ASP A 70 0.78 4.92 -15.27
N GLY A 71 -0.09 5.64 -14.54
CA GLY A 71 -0.67 5.18 -13.29
C GLY A 71 -1.80 4.19 -13.51
N SER A 72 -2.62 4.01 -12.46
CA SER A 72 -3.80 3.18 -12.53
C SER A 72 -5.06 4.02 -12.78
N ALA A 73 -5.98 3.51 -13.62
CA ALA A 73 -7.28 4.13 -13.86
C ALA A 73 -8.17 4.17 -12.60
N LYS A 74 -7.96 3.21 -11.69
CA LYS A 74 -8.67 3.10 -10.41
C LYS A 74 -7.65 2.99 -9.28
N ALA A 75 -8.05 3.39 -8.07
CA ALA A 75 -7.23 3.13 -6.90
C ALA A 75 -6.96 1.63 -6.77
N GLN A 76 -5.70 1.28 -6.60
CA GLN A 76 -5.29 -0.04 -6.12
C GLN A 76 -5.40 -0.10 -4.60
N VAL A 77 -5.61 -1.29 -4.07
CA VAL A 77 -5.92 -1.53 -2.65
C VAL A 77 -4.97 -2.60 -2.10
N PHE A 78 -5.33 -3.23 -0.99
CA PHE A 78 -4.41 -4.07 -0.24
C PHE A 78 -3.94 -5.31 -0.98
N ARG A 79 -4.82 -6.02 -1.71
CA ARG A 79 -4.41 -7.15 -2.55
C ARG A 79 -3.36 -6.77 -3.58
N GLU A 80 -3.47 -5.61 -4.25
CA GLU A 80 -2.47 -5.17 -5.23
C GLU A 80 -1.18 -4.73 -4.53
N PHE A 81 -1.25 -4.09 -3.37
CA PHE A 81 -0.07 -3.79 -2.55
C PHE A 81 0.71 -5.07 -2.21
N VAL A 82 0.01 -6.12 -1.79
CA VAL A 82 0.61 -7.40 -1.41
C VAL A 82 1.20 -8.11 -2.64
N ALA A 83 0.47 -8.14 -3.76
CA ALA A 83 0.90 -8.79 -4.99
C ALA A 83 2.12 -8.09 -5.61
N GLU A 84 2.06 -6.76 -5.77
CA GLU A 84 3.02 -6.02 -6.58
C GLU A 84 4.18 -5.42 -5.77
N ALA A 85 3.92 -5.02 -4.51
CA ALA A 85 4.93 -4.40 -3.66
C ALA A 85 5.56 -5.40 -2.67
N LEU A 86 4.79 -6.27 -2.02
CA LEU A 86 5.36 -7.17 -1.00
C LEU A 86 6.09 -8.40 -1.57
N LYS A 87 5.74 -8.85 -2.78
CA LYS A 87 6.34 -10.02 -3.47
C LYS A 87 6.60 -11.20 -2.55
N ASP A 88 5.54 -11.94 -2.23
CA ASP A 88 5.52 -13.05 -1.25
C ASP A 88 6.01 -12.67 0.16
N GLY A 89 6.08 -11.38 0.47
CA GLY A 89 6.48 -10.86 1.78
C GLY A 89 7.99 -10.71 1.97
N GLY A 90 8.76 -10.86 0.89
CA GLY A 90 10.22 -10.67 0.88
C GLY A 90 10.67 -9.24 0.60
N GLN A 91 9.76 -8.35 0.22
CA GLN A 91 10.07 -6.96 -0.13
C GLN A 91 9.13 -5.98 0.58
N ASN A 92 9.59 -4.73 0.70
CA ASN A 92 8.80 -3.57 1.13
C ASN A 92 8.10 -3.70 2.50
N TRP A 93 8.48 -4.66 3.34
CA TRP A 93 7.95 -4.80 4.69
C TRP A 93 9.08 -4.88 5.73
N PRO A 94 9.01 -4.14 6.85
CA PRO A 94 7.96 -3.18 7.22
C PRO A 94 8.14 -1.80 6.56
N THR A 95 9.20 -1.60 5.77
CA THR A 95 9.62 -0.33 5.17
C THR A 95 9.60 -0.44 3.64
N SER A 96 9.03 0.56 2.97
CA SER A 96 9.02 0.68 1.51
C SER A 96 10.41 0.94 0.94
N LYS A 97 10.65 0.53 -0.30
CA LYS A 97 11.83 0.86 -1.09
C LYS A 97 11.52 1.97 -2.08
N GLU A 98 12.55 2.75 -2.40
CA GLU A 98 12.46 3.85 -3.35
C GLU A 98 13.71 3.92 -4.22
N ASN A 99 13.54 4.50 -5.42
CA ASN A 99 14.63 4.89 -6.31
C ASN A 99 14.57 6.41 -6.55
N GLY A 100 15.71 7.09 -6.57
CA GLY A 100 15.80 8.55 -6.68
C GLY A 100 15.57 9.26 -5.33
N ASN A 101 16.06 10.50 -5.19
CA ASN A 101 16.09 11.21 -3.91
C ASN A 101 15.52 12.63 -3.93
N THR A 102 15.28 13.23 -5.10
CA THR A 102 14.90 14.66 -5.22
C THR A 102 13.42 14.92 -5.45
N ALA A 103 12.69 14.04 -6.15
CA ALA A 103 11.27 14.27 -6.45
C ALA A 103 10.33 13.51 -5.47
N ARG A 104 9.02 13.80 -5.54
CA ARG A 104 7.94 13.03 -4.88
C ARG A 104 8.23 12.75 -3.40
N VAL A 105 8.42 13.81 -2.62
CA VAL A 105 8.88 13.75 -1.21
C VAL A 105 7.81 13.12 -0.29
N GLU A 106 6.55 13.21 -0.67
CA GLU A 106 5.39 12.69 0.04
C GLU A 106 5.32 11.15 0.08
N VAL A 107 5.96 10.47 -0.88
CA VAL A 107 6.11 9.00 -0.92
C VAL A 107 7.53 8.54 -0.61
N LYS A 108 8.33 9.44 0.00
CA LYS A 108 9.68 9.09 0.46
C LYS A 108 9.62 7.98 1.51
N SER A 109 10.45 6.96 1.33
CA SER A 109 10.62 5.87 2.27
C SER A 109 11.05 6.38 3.65
N LYS A 110 10.37 5.88 4.67
CA LYS A 110 10.70 6.13 6.09
C LYS A 110 10.67 4.81 6.84
N GLN A 111 11.46 4.72 7.90
CA GLN A 111 11.49 3.53 8.73
C GLN A 111 10.07 3.10 9.15
N ASN A 112 9.71 1.86 8.84
CA ASN A 112 8.43 1.22 9.14
C ASN A 112 7.20 1.91 8.53
N ASP A 113 7.36 2.68 7.44
CA ASP A 113 6.28 3.43 6.82
C ASP A 113 5.10 2.55 6.35
N ASN A 114 5.36 1.39 5.74
CA ASN A 114 4.33 0.45 5.31
C ASN A 114 3.59 -0.17 6.48
N ALA A 115 4.32 -0.60 7.52
CA ALA A 115 3.68 -1.10 8.74
C ALA A 115 2.82 -0.04 9.44
N THR A 116 3.27 1.22 9.40
CA THR A 116 2.53 2.36 9.97
C THR A 116 1.29 2.69 9.14
N ALA A 117 1.41 2.70 7.81
CA ALA A 117 0.31 2.97 6.90
C ALA A 117 -0.79 1.91 6.99
N VAL A 118 -0.43 0.62 6.96
CA VAL A 118 -1.40 -0.47 7.15
C VAL A 118 -2.09 -0.34 8.51
N ALA A 119 -1.33 -0.16 9.59
CA ALA A 119 -1.91 -0.02 10.93
C ALA A 119 -2.89 1.17 11.02
N LYS A 120 -2.56 2.29 10.36
CA LYS A 120 -3.41 3.47 10.30
C LYS A 120 -4.73 3.16 9.60
N ASP A 121 -4.69 2.52 8.42
CA ASP A 121 -5.89 2.23 7.65
C ASP A 121 -6.81 1.24 8.40
N LEU A 122 -6.24 0.22 9.05
CA LEU A 122 -6.99 -0.72 9.90
C LEU A 122 -7.73 -0.01 11.06
N VAL A 123 -7.20 1.12 11.53
CA VAL A 123 -7.81 1.89 12.63
C VAL A 123 -8.78 2.97 12.11
N GLN A 124 -8.52 3.58 10.96
CA GLN A 124 -9.24 4.77 10.50
C GLN A 124 -10.31 4.46 9.45
N GLU A 125 -10.07 3.49 8.57
CA GLU A 125 -10.93 3.22 7.42
C GLU A 125 -12.00 2.15 7.73
N LEU A 126 -11.82 1.42 8.82
CA LEU A 126 -12.69 0.31 9.20
C LEU A 126 -13.71 0.70 10.29
N ASN A 127 -14.92 0.17 10.17
CA ASN A 127 -15.92 0.26 11.22
C ASN A 127 -15.60 -0.71 12.38
N ARG A 128 -16.41 -0.69 13.44
CA ARG A 128 -16.17 -1.50 14.64
C ARG A 128 -16.14 -3.01 14.35
N ASP A 129 -17.08 -3.52 13.56
CA ASP A 129 -17.18 -4.96 13.28
C ASP A 129 -16.03 -5.43 12.36
N GLU A 130 -15.69 -4.62 11.37
CA GLU A 130 -14.55 -4.86 10.47
C GLU A 130 -13.23 -4.92 11.23
N LYS A 131 -13.04 -4.05 12.23
CA LYS A 131 -11.87 -4.07 13.13
C LYS A 131 -11.80 -5.37 13.93
N THR A 132 -12.93 -5.85 14.45
CA THR A 132 -12.97 -7.12 15.18
C THR A 132 -12.61 -8.30 14.28
N ILE A 133 -13.10 -8.32 13.04
CA ILE A 133 -12.74 -9.34 12.04
C ILE A 133 -11.23 -9.33 11.78
N VAL A 134 -10.67 -8.15 11.47
CA VAL A 134 -9.24 -8.03 11.19
C VAL A 134 -8.38 -8.42 12.39
N ALA A 135 -8.77 -8.02 13.60
CA ALA A 135 -8.05 -8.39 14.82
C ALA A 135 -8.01 -9.91 15.01
N GLY A 136 -9.11 -10.62 14.70
CA GLY A 136 -9.15 -12.08 14.75
C GLY A 136 -8.30 -12.76 13.67
N LEU A 137 -8.14 -12.13 12.50
CA LEU A 137 -7.31 -12.66 11.41
C LEU A 137 -5.80 -12.40 11.58
N LEU A 138 -5.42 -11.39 12.37
CA LEU A 138 -4.04 -11.01 12.67
C LEU A 138 -3.51 -11.59 13.99
N ALA A 139 -4.36 -12.36 14.71
CA ALA A 139 -4.03 -12.96 16.00
C ALA A 139 -3.05 -14.13 15.89
#